data_AF-A0ABD6C7P7-F1
#
_entry.id   AF-A0ABD6C7P7-F1
#
_cell.length_a   1.000
_cell.length_b   1.000
_cell.length_c   1.000
_cell.angle_alpha   90.00
_cell.angle_beta   90.00
_cell.angle_gamma   90.00
#
_symmetry.space_group_name_H-M   'P 1'
#
loop_
_entity.id
_entity.type
_entity.pdbx_description
1 polymer ?
#
loop_
_entity_poly.entity_id
_entity_poly.type
_entity_poly.pdbx_seq_one_letter_code
_entity_poly.pdbx_strand_id
1 'polypeptide(L)'
;MLVSIFEYREDDATESVESQGSVEPDRSPADYFSVDDLDVDEGWERIEQGERTLLRREIDVSEVTAISVPRNDEPTEPDEVDTDQNDLPGKPIMLRKEGEEYFLQNAAVIEAQDRNP
;
A
#
# COMPACT_ATOMS: atom_id res chain seq x y z
N MET A 1 0.93 16.40 -16.22
CA MET A 1 2.02 15.88 -15.36
C MET A 1 1.90 14.36 -15.22
N LEU A 2 3.03 13.65 -15.17
CA LEU A 2 3.13 12.26 -14.73
C LEU A 2 3.51 12.25 -13.24
N VAL A 3 2.82 11.47 -12.42
CA VAL A 3 3.06 11.38 -10.98
C VAL A 3 3.21 9.92 -10.57
N SER A 4 4.34 9.59 -9.97
CA SER A 4 4.64 8.25 -9.44
C SER A 4 4.42 8.26 -7.93
N ILE A 5 3.67 7.29 -7.42
CA ILE A 5 3.16 7.26 -6.05
C ILE A 5 3.39 5.87 -5.46
N PHE A 6 3.86 5.82 -4.22
CA PHE A 6 3.72 4.62 -3.41
C PHE A 6 2.43 4.66 -2.61
N GLU A 7 1.68 3.56 -2.63
CA GLU A 7 0.54 3.33 -1.75
C GLU A 7 0.86 2.17 -0.79
N TYR A 8 0.39 2.29 0.45
CA TYR A 8 0.64 1.32 1.52
C TYR A 8 -0.67 0.74 2.05
N ARG A 9 -0.68 -0.56 2.33
CA ARG A 9 -1.75 -1.25 3.05
C ARG A 9 -1.16 -2.23 4.06
N GLU A 10 -1.97 -2.62 5.04
CA GLU A 10 -1.59 -3.69 5.96
C GLU A 10 -1.42 -5.02 5.20
N ASP A 11 -0.50 -5.85 5.68
CA ASP A 11 -0.40 -7.23 5.22
C ASP A 11 -1.41 -8.04 6.06
N ASP A 12 -2.54 -8.43 5.47
CA ASP A 12 -3.62 -9.24 6.10
C ASP A 12 -3.18 -10.68 6.47
N ALA A 13 -1.87 -10.97 6.49
CA ALA A 13 -1.33 -12.24 6.95
C ALA A 13 -1.42 -12.32 8.49
N THR A 14 -2.64 -12.42 9.01
CA THR A 14 -2.87 -12.86 10.39
C THR A 14 -2.41 -14.31 10.53
N GLU A 15 -1.58 -14.55 11.55
CA GLU A 15 -1.12 -15.84 12.06
C GLU A 15 0.14 -16.43 11.39
N SER A 16 1.29 -16.13 12.01
CA SER A 16 2.38 -17.10 12.07
C SER A 16 1.87 -18.39 12.68
N VAL A 17 1.63 -19.41 11.85
CA VAL A 17 1.25 -20.75 12.30
C VAL A 17 2.45 -21.38 13.01
N GLU A 18 2.51 -21.25 14.34
CA GLU A 18 3.46 -22.03 15.13
C GLU A 18 3.11 -23.52 14.96
N SER A 19 3.98 -24.28 14.30
CA SER A 19 3.82 -25.73 14.17
C SER A 19 3.91 -26.38 15.55
N GLN A 20 2.77 -26.61 16.18
CA GLN A 20 2.67 -27.43 17.38
C GLN A 20 2.83 -28.90 17.01
N GLY A 21 4.08 -29.32 16.79
CA GLY A 21 4.47 -30.73 16.65
C GLY A 21 5.29 -31.04 15.41
N SER A 22 6.19 -32.01 15.54
CA SER A 22 6.91 -32.60 14.40
C SER A 22 5.94 -33.45 13.59
N VAL A 23 5.35 -32.86 12.56
CA VAL A 23 4.63 -33.60 11.52
C VAL A 23 5.62 -33.80 10.38
N GLU A 24 6.02 -35.05 10.12
CA GLU A 24 6.77 -35.36 8.90
C GLU A 24 5.81 -35.22 7.71
N PRO A 25 6.06 -34.29 6.78
CA PRO A 25 5.20 -34.14 5.62
C PRO A 25 5.35 -35.38 4.73
N ASP A 26 4.22 -35.94 4.28
CA ASP A 26 4.16 -37.05 3.30
C ASP A 26 4.70 -36.66 1.90
N ARG A 27 5.20 -35.42 1.73
CA ARG A 27 5.73 -34.87 0.47
C ARG A 27 7.00 -34.06 0.72
N SER A 28 7.84 -33.98 -0.31
CA SER A 28 9.11 -33.24 -0.27
C SER A 28 8.84 -31.74 -0.17
N PRO A 29 9.70 -30.93 0.50
CA PRO A 29 9.56 -29.46 0.53
C PRO A 29 9.45 -28.83 -0.88
N ALA A 30 10.07 -29.45 -1.88
CA ALA A 30 9.99 -29.00 -3.27
C ALA A 30 8.57 -29.13 -3.88
N ASP A 31 7.71 -29.99 -3.33
CA ASP A 31 6.31 -30.14 -3.77
C ASP A 31 5.37 -29.10 -3.14
N TYR A 32 5.81 -28.44 -2.05
CA TYR A 32 5.04 -27.42 -1.33
C TYR A 32 5.38 -25.99 -1.77
N PHE A 33 6.62 -25.75 -2.20
CA PHE A 33 7.09 -24.44 -2.64
C PHE A 33 7.32 -24.43 -4.15
N SER A 34 6.23 -24.54 -4.91
CA SER A 34 6.26 -24.06 -6.29
C SER A 34 6.43 -22.54 -6.23
N VAL A 35 7.52 -22.04 -6.80
CA VAL A 35 7.89 -20.61 -6.82
C VAL A 35 6.87 -19.70 -7.52
N ASP A 36 5.82 -20.28 -8.12
CA ASP A 36 4.78 -19.61 -8.89
C ASP A 36 3.54 -19.20 -8.04
N ASP A 37 3.43 -19.60 -6.77
CA ASP A 37 2.20 -19.40 -5.95
C ASP A 37 2.28 -18.24 -4.93
N LEU A 38 3.23 -17.32 -5.07
CA LEU A 38 3.23 -16.05 -4.33
C LEU A 38 2.52 -14.97 -5.14
N ASP A 39 1.24 -15.19 -5.44
CA ASP A 39 0.35 -14.16 -6.00
C ASP A 39 0.03 -13.13 -4.91
N VAL A 40 1.02 -12.29 -4.57
CA VAL A 40 0.73 -10.99 -3.98
C VAL A 40 -0.07 -10.24 -5.05
N ASP A 41 -1.31 -9.82 -4.74
CA ASP A 41 -2.23 -9.18 -5.69
C ASP A 41 -1.48 -8.32 -6.72
N GLU A 42 -1.64 -8.60 -8.02
CA GLU A 42 -0.86 -8.01 -9.12
C GLU A 42 -0.48 -6.54 -8.85
N GLY A 43 0.81 -6.29 -8.59
CA GLY A 43 1.38 -4.95 -8.38
C GLY A 43 1.68 -4.55 -6.93
N TRP A 44 1.34 -5.37 -5.93
CA TRP A 44 1.76 -5.14 -4.55
C TRP A 44 3.05 -5.91 -4.20
N GLU A 45 3.96 -5.26 -3.48
CA GLU A 45 5.20 -5.81 -2.96
C GLU A 45 5.13 -5.85 -1.44
N ARG A 46 5.56 -6.96 -0.84
CA ARG A 46 5.72 -7.08 0.61
C ARG A 46 7.01 -6.41 1.07
N ILE A 47 6.91 -5.47 2.01
CA ILE A 47 8.05 -4.73 2.58
C ILE A 47 8.11 -4.89 4.10
N GLU A 48 9.33 -4.94 4.65
CA GLU A 48 9.54 -4.96 6.09
C GLU A 48 9.64 -3.53 6.64
N GLN A 49 8.93 -3.24 7.73
CA GLN A 49 9.01 -1.96 8.45
C GLN A 49 9.11 -2.23 9.95
N GLY A 50 10.33 -2.26 10.49
CA GLY A 50 10.53 -2.61 11.89
C GLY A 50 10.14 -4.07 12.15
N GLU A 51 9.20 -4.32 13.07
CA GLU A 51 8.71 -5.66 13.42
C GLU A 51 7.44 -6.07 12.64
N ARG A 52 6.96 -5.21 11.74
CA ARG A 52 5.78 -5.46 10.92
C ARG A 52 6.14 -5.62 9.45
N THR A 53 5.28 -6.34 8.76
CA THR A 53 5.30 -6.50 7.31
C THR A 53 4.13 -5.73 6.73
N LEU A 54 4.38 -4.98 5.66
CA LEU A 54 3.37 -4.21 4.95
C LEU A 54 3.34 -4.56 3.47
N LEU A 55 2.30 -4.12 2.77
CA LEU A 55 2.21 -4.18 1.33
C LEU A 55 2.37 -2.77 0.75
N ARG A 56 3.21 -2.64 -0.26
CA ARG A 56 3.47 -1.40 -1.01
C ARG A 56 3.23 -1.64 -2.49
N ARG A 57 2.50 -0.74 -3.17
CA ARG A 57 2.47 -0.72 -4.64
C ARG A 57 2.96 0.61 -5.20
N GLU A 58 3.55 0.56 -6.38
CA GLU A 58 3.88 1.74 -7.17
C GLU A 58 2.79 2.01 -8.22
N ILE A 59 2.34 3.26 -8.30
CA ILE A 59 1.28 3.70 -9.18
C ILE A 59 1.76 4.90 -9.98
N ASP A 60 1.73 4.77 -11.29
CA ASP A 60 1.98 5.88 -12.21
C ASP A 60 0.67 6.49 -12.72
N VAL A 61 0.42 7.74 -12.35
CA VAL A 61 -0.76 8.49 -12.78
C VAL A 61 -0.35 9.53 -13.82
N SER A 62 -0.80 9.32 -15.06
CA SER A 62 -0.62 10.28 -16.16
C SER A 62 -1.69 11.37 -16.14
N GLU A 63 -1.40 12.50 -16.78
CA GLU A 63 -2.33 13.62 -16.99
C GLU A 63 -2.86 14.25 -15.69
N VAL A 64 -2.08 14.16 -14.62
CA VAL A 64 -2.35 14.89 -13.38
C VAL A 64 -2.20 16.38 -13.63
N THR A 65 -3.16 17.14 -13.11
CA THR A 65 -3.25 18.61 -13.20
C THR A 65 -3.00 19.29 -11.85
N ALA A 66 -3.27 18.60 -10.73
CA ALA A 66 -2.94 19.08 -9.40
C ALA A 66 -2.69 17.93 -8.44
N ILE A 67 -1.83 18.17 -7.44
CA ILE A 67 -1.60 17.32 -6.29
C ILE A 67 -1.86 18.17 -5.05
N SER A 68 -2.56 17.62 -4.05
CA SER A 68 -2.83 18.32 -2.80
C SER A 68 -2.73 17.36 -1.63
N VAL A 69 -2.30 17.87 -0.48
CA VAL A 69 -2.36 17.17 0.79
C VAL A 69 -3.53 17.79 1.57
N PRO A 70 -4.62 17.05 1.83
CA PRO A 70 -5.73 17.56 2.64
C PRO A 70 -5.20 18.05 3.99
N ARG A 71 -5.63 19.24 4.41
CA ARG A 71 -5.30 19.76 5.75
C ARG A 71 -6.42 19.34 6.70
N ASN A 72 -6.05 18.85 7.88
CA ASN A 72 -6.97 18.49 8.95
C ASN A 72 -7.63 19.71 9.63
N ASP A 73 -7.71 20.86 8.95
CA ASP A 73 -8.21 22.12 9.51
C ASP A 73 -9.73 22.30 9.31
N GLU A 74 -10.39 21.38 8.59
CA GLU A 74 -11.86 21.28 8.61
C GLU A 74 -12.31 20.45 9.83
N PRO A 75 -13.31 20.92 10.60
CA PRO A 75 -13.89 20.14 11.68
C PRO A 75 -14.77 19.06 11.05
N THR A 76 -14.16 18.05 10.45
CA THR A 76 -14.82 16.76 10.29
C THR A 76 -15.14 16.30 11.70
N GLU A 77 -16.42 16.06 11.97
CA GLU A 77 -16.86 15.44 13.22
C GLU A 77 -15.93 14.26 13.53
N PRO A 78 -15.49 14.06 14.78
CA PRO A 78 -14.56 13.01 15.15
C PRO A 78 -15.27 11.66 15.15
N ASP A 79 -15.87 11.29 14.03
CA ASP A 79 -16.35 9.94 13.80
C ASP A 79 -15.24 9.22 13.05
N GLU A 80 -14.50 8.44 13.84
CA GLU A 80 -13.76 7.27 13.36
C GLU A 80 -12.53 7.60 12.51
N VAL A 81 -11.62 8.43 13.05
CA VAL A 81 -10.19 8.17 12.81
C VAL A 81 -9.92 6.85 13.52
N ASP A 82 -10.13 5.76 12.79
CA ASP A 82 -9.88 4.41 13.23
C ASP A 82 -8.45 4.39 13.77
N THR A 83 -8.31 4.19 15.09
CA THR A 83 -7.03 4.37 15.78
C THR A 83 -6.01 3.30 15.33
N ASP A 84 -6.46 2.35 14.51
CA ASP A 84 -5.68 1.31 13.84
C ASP A 84 -5.04 1.81 12.52
N GLN A 85 -5.46 2.94 11.93
CA GLN A 85 -4.85 3.54 10.71
C GLN A 85 -3.54 4.31 10.94
N ASN A 86 -3.02 4.40 12.16
CA ASN A 86 -2.03 5.42 12.54
C ASN A 86 -0.54 5.08 12.31
N ASP A 87 -0.19 3.91 11.75
CA ASP A 87 1.23 3.54 11.58
C ASP A 87 1.61 3.04 10.18
N LEU A 88 0.70 3.19 9.20
CA LEU A 88 1.08 2.97 7.80
C LEU A 88 1.89 4.17 7.27
N PRO A 89 2.94 3.93 6.45
CA PRO A 89 3.64 5.01 5.79
C PRO A 89 2.73 5.81 4.84
N GLY A 90 3.12 7.07 4.61
CA GLY A 90 2.42 7.95 3.68
C GLY A 90 1.47 8.92 4.37
N LYS A 91 0.71 9.64 3.56
CA LYS A 91 -0.32 10.59 3.99
C LYS A 91 -1.50 10.55 3.03
N PRO A 92 -2.64 11.11 3.44
CA PRO A 92 -3.70 11.42 2.50
C PRO A 92 -3.18 12.35 1.40
N ILE A 93 -3.36 11.95 0.15
CA ILE A 93 -3.11 12.78 -1.02
C ILE A 93 -4.35 12.79 -1.90
N MET A 94 -4.59 13.95 -2.52
CA MET A 94 -5.61 14.16 -3.52
C MET A 94 -4.94 14.48 -4.85
N LEU A 95 -5.28 13.75 -5.90
CA LEU A 95 -4.87 14.01 -7.27
C LEU A 95 -6.06 14.56 -8.05
N ARG A 96 -5.81 15.55 -8.91
CA ARG A 96 -6.80 16.00 -9.89
C ARG A 96 -6.37 15.60 -11.29
N LYS A 97 -7.19 14.84 -12.00
CA LYS A 97 -6.97 14.40 -13.38
C LYS A 97 -8.27 14.53 -14.16
N GLU A 98 -8.23 15.13 -15.34
CA GLU A 98 -9.40 15.29 -16.24
C GLU A 98 -10.62 15.97 -15.58
N GLY A 99 -10.39 16.79 -14.53
CA GLY A 99 -11.46 17.43 -13.76
C GLY A 99 -12.05 16.57 -12.64
N GLU A 100 -11.61 15.33 -12.50
CA GLU A 100 -11.96 14.41 -11.42
C GLU A 100 -10.93 14.45 -10.28
N GLU A 101 -11.38 14.13 -9.08
CA GLU A 101 -10.57 14.08 -7.86
C GLU A 101 -10.43 12.62 -7.38
N TYR A 102 -9.19 12.20 -7.15
CA TYR A 102 -8.82 10.87 -6.69
C TYR A 102 -8.15 10.98 -5.33
N PHE A 103 -8.64 10.23 -4.34
CA PHE A 103 -8.14 10.26 -2.96
C PHE A 103 -7.41 8.97 -2.62
N LEU A 104 -6.22 9.11 -2.03
CA LEU A 104 -5.38 8.00 -1.56
C LEU A 104 -5.01 8.26 -0.11
N GLN A 105 -5.31 7.35 0.82
CA GLN A 105 -5.17 7.62 2.27
C GLN A 105 -3.74 7.39 2.81
N ASN A 106 -3.04 6.37 2.31
CA ASN A 106 -1.70 5.99 2.77
C ASN A 106 -0.73 6.04 1.59
N ALA A 107 -0.43 7.24 1.11
CA ALA A 107 0.35 7.39 -0.10
C ALA A 107 1.48 8.42 0.02
N ALA A 108 2.54 8.18 -0.74
CA ALA A 108 3.71 9.04 -0.82
C ALA A 108 4.00 9.35 -2.29
N VAL A 109 4.06 10.64 -2.63
CA VAL A 109 4.51 11.08 -3.95
C VAL A 109 6.02 10.85 -4.04
N ILE A 110 6.43 10.04 -5.01
CA ILE A 110 7.83 9.71 -5.27
C ILE A 110 8.42 10.70 -6.25
N GLU A 111 7.71 10.93 -7.34
CA GLU A 111 8.13 11.85 -8.38
C GLU A 111 6.92 12.51 -9.05
N ALA A 112 7.08 13.77 -9.45
CA ALA A 112 6.12 14.49 -10.27
C ALA A 112 6.86 15.18 -11.42
N GLN A 113 6.65 14.69 -12.64
CA GLN A 113 7.29 15.20 -13.85
C GLN A 113 6.27 15.90 -14.75
N ASP A 114 6.50 17.16 -15.05
CA ASP A 114 5.81 17.79 -16.18
C ASP A 114 6.56 17.47 -17.48
N ARG A 115 5.86 16.87 -18.45
CA ARG A 115 6.43 16.58 -19.77
C ARG A 115 6.59 17.85 -20.61
N ASN A 116 5.94 18.95 -20.20
CA ASN A 116 6.02 20.24 -20.87
C ASN A 116 6.18 21.38 -19.84
N PRO A 117 7.39 21.51 -19.24
CA PRO A 117 7.65 22.39 -18.10
C PRO A 117 7.60 23.88 -18.41
#